data_AF-A0A6I9T3S5-F1
#
_entry.id   AF-A0A6I9T3S5-F1
#
_cell.length_a   1.000
_cell.length_b   1.000
_cell.length_c   1.000
_cell.angle_alpha   90.00
_cell.angle_beta   90.00
_cell.angle_gamma   90.00
#
_symmetry.space_group_name_H-M   'P 1'
#
loop_
_entity.id
_entity.type
_entity.pdbx_description
1 polymer ?
#
loop_
_entity_poly.entity_id
_entity_poly.type
_entity_poly.pdbx_seq_one_letter_code
_entity_poly.pdbx_strand_id
1 'polypeptide(L)'
;MAPKSARVTRNPELIPGVRKISRSKMYHKRGLWAIKAKNGGKFPHHDKAPAATPVVEKPPKFYPADDIKKPLSNKRKPKPTKLRASIIPGTVLILLAGRFKGKRVVFLKQLSSGLLLVTGPYKINGVPLRRVNQAYVIGTSTKVDISGVNVEKFDDKYFAKQVEKKKKKGESEFFEAEKQDKNALPTEKKDDQKAVDAPLLKAIEAVADLKAYLGARFTLKDGMKPHELMF
;
A
#
# COMPACT_ATOMS: atom_id res chain seq x y z
N MET A 1 31.32 3.80 9.54
CA MET A 1 31.41 3.52 8.08
C MET A 1 30.35 4.36 7.37
N ALA A 2 30.75 5.29 6.51
CA ALA A 2 29.78 6.09 5.74
C ALA A 2 28.85 5.18 4.92
N PRO A 3 27.56 5.49 4.80
CA PRO A 3 26.64 4.71 3.97
C PRO A 3 27.15 4.71 2.53
N LYS A 4 27.47 3.52 1.99
CA LYS A 4 27.83 3.38 0.57
C LYS A 4 26.70 4.00 -0.26
N SER A 5 27.02 5.04 -1.03
CA SER A 5 26.04 5.65 -1.93
C SER A 5 25.43 4.58 -2.82
N ALA A 6 24.10 4.58 -2.92
CA ALA A 6 23.38 3.61 -3.74
C ALA A 6 23.95 3.65 -5.17
N ARG A 7 24.40 2.51 -5.67
CA ARG A 7 25.11 2.42 -6.95
C ARG A 7 24.12 2.60 -8.10
N VAL A 8 23.83 3.86 -8.45
CA VAL A 8 22.96 4.21 -9.59
C VAL A 8 23.60 3.72 -10.89
N THR A 9 22.82 3.07 -11.75
CA THR A 9 23.37 2.51 -12.98
C THR A 9 23.73 3.63 -13.96
N ARG A 10 24.97 3.68 -14.47
CA ARG A 10 25.45 4.70 -15.44
C ARG A 10 24.81 4.62 -16.84
N ASN A 11 23.83 3.73 -17.02
CA ASN A 11 23.11 3.46 -18.26
C ASN A 11 21.60 3.43 -18.00
N PRO A 12 20.90 4.56 -18.21
CA PRO A 12 19.47 4.63 -18.00
C PRO A 12 18.71 3.72 -18.96
N GLU A 13 17.50 3.33 -18.58
CA GLU A 13 16.59 2.58 -19.44
C GLU A 13 16.01 3.51 -20.52
N LEU A 14 15.90 3.01 -21.75
CA LEU A 14 15.16 3.68 -22.84
C LEU A 14 13.68 3.30 -22.75
N ILE A 15 13.44 2.01 -22.62
CA ILE A 15 12.15 1.37 -22.30
C ILE A 15 12.43 0.26 -21.28
N PRO A 16 11.43 -0.21 -20.50
CA PRO A 16 11.66 -1.25 -19.50
C PRO A 16 12.34 -2.48 -20.11
N GLY A 17 13.52 -2.83 -19.58
CA GLY A 17 14.33 -3.96 -20.06
C GLY A 17 15.33 -3.64 -21.19
N VAL A 18 15.25 -2.47 -21.83
CA VAL A 18 16.21 -2.04 -22.86
C VAL A 18 16.96 -0.79 -22.40
N ARG A 19 18.29 -0.87 -22.39
CA ARG A 19 19.13 0.25 -21.94
C ARG A 19 19.47 1.19 -23.09
N LYS A 20 19.59 2.49 -22.78
CA LYS A 20 19.88 3.55 -23.76
C LYS A 20 21.25 3.41 -24.44
N ILE A 21 22.23 2.86 -23.73
CA ILE A 21 23.62 2.73 -24.21
C ILE A 21 23.95 1.27 -24.49
N SER A 22 24.57 1.00 -25.64
CA SER A 22 25.06 -0.33 -26.04
C SER A 22 26.17 -0.88 -25.13
N ARG A 23 26.44 -2.18 -25.24
CA ARG A 23 27.47 -2.87 -24.43
C ARG A 23 28.88 -2.32 -24.66
N SER A 24 29.24 -2.00 -25.90
CA SER A 24 30.56 -1.46 -26.27
C SER A 24 30.79 -0.06 -25.68
N LYS A 25 29.83 0.85 -25.85
CA LYS A 25 29.93 2.20 -25.26
C LYS A 25 29.94 2.15 -23.72
N MET A 26 29.23 1.20 -23.11
CA MET A 26 29.29 0.98 -21.66
C MET A 26 30.61 0.38 -21.17
N TYR A 27 31.28 -0.44 -21.98
CA TYR A 27 32.60 -0.99 -21.68
C TYR A 27 33.64 0.14 -21.51
N HIS A 28 33.62 1.13 -22.41
CA HIS A 28 34.46 2.32 -22.30
C HIS A 28 34.04 3.22 -21.14
N LYS A 29 32.75 3.54 -21.01
CA LYS A 29 32.21 4.44 -19.97
C LYS A 29 32.40 3.92 -18.54
N ARG A 30 32.48 2.60 -18.34
CA ARG A 30 32.79 2.00 -17.03
C ARG A 30 34.28 1.93 -16.72
N GLY A 31 35.16 2.26 -17.66
CA GLY A 31 36.60 2.09 -17.51
C GLY A 31 37.02 0.61 -17.47
N LEU A 32 36.15 -0.31 -17.88
CA LEU A 32 36.45 -1.74 -17.89
C LEU A 32 37.60 -2.07 -18.84
N TRP A 33 37.73 -1.29 -19.92
CA TRP A 33 38.87 -1.37 -20.83
C TRP A 33 40.22 -1.11 -20.13
N ALA A 34 40.28 -0.07 -19.29
CA ALA A 34 41.50 0.29 -18.56
C ALA A 34 41.84 -0.75 -17.49
N ILE A 35 40.83 -1.29 -16.79
CA ILE A 35 41.02 -2.38 -15.81
C ILE A 35 41.53 -3.65 -16.50
N LYS A 36 40.94 -4.00 -17.65
CA LYS A 36 41.36 -5.16 -18.44
C LYS A 36 42.79 -4.99 -18.98
N ALA A 37 43.14 -3.78 -19.44
CA ALA A 37 44.50 -3.48 -19.89
C ALA A 37 45.54 -3.59 -18.76
N LYS A 38 45.21 -3.06 -17.57
CA LYS A 38 46.08 -3.17 -16.38
C LYS A 38 46.31 -4.62 -15.92
N ASN A 39 45.36 -5.51 -16.17
CA ASN A 39 45.39 -6.90 -15.73
C ASN A 39 45.77 -7.86 -16.89
N GLY A 40 46.63 -7.42 -17.81
CA GLY A 40 47.18 -8.29 -18.86
C GLY A 40 46.12 -8.85 -19.82
N GLY A 41 45.06 -8.08 -20.10
CA GLY A 41 43.98 -8.51 -20.98
C GLY A 41 42.92 -9.39 -20.29
N LYS A 42 43.02 -9.67 -18.99
CA LYS A 42 42.03 -10.45 -18.23
C LYS A 42 41.34 -9.58 -17.18
N PHE A 43 40.11 -9.93 -16.79
CA PHE A 43 39.46 -9.29 -15.65
C PHE A 43 39.91 -9.96 -14.34
N PRO A 44 40.03 -9.22 -13.23
CA PRO A 44 40.36 -9.81 -11.94
C PRO A 44 39.27 -10.82 -11.52
N HIS A 45 39.70 -12.02 -11.11
CA HIS A 45 38.84 -13.07 -10.57
C HIS A 45 39.10 -13.21 -9.06
N HIS A 46 38.07 -13.58 -8.31
CA HIS A 46 38.21 -13.96 -6.91
C HIS A 46 37.89 -15.44 -6.81
N ASP A 47 38.89 -16.23 -6.43
CA ASP A 47 38.69 -17.66 -6.21
C ASP A 47 37.75 -17.87 -5.02
N LYS A 48 36.80 -18.80 -5.21
CA LYS A 48 35.78 -19.09 -4.20
C LYS A 48 36.47 -19.74 -2.99
N ALA A 49 36.36 -19.11 -1.83
CA ALA A 49 36.93 -19.64 -0.59
C ALA A 49 36.44 -21.07 -0.32
N PRO A 50 37.32 -21.96 0.20
CA PRO A 50 36.96 -23.34 0.50
C PRO A 50 35.82 -23.38 1.52
N ALA A 51 34.79 -24.18 1.21
CA ALA A 51 33.61 -24.30 2.05
C ALA A 51 33.98 -24.89 3.42
N ALA A 52 33.58 -24.20 4.50
CA ALA A 52 33.78 -24.68 5.87
C ALA A 52 33.07 -26.02 6.11
N THR A 53 33.69 -26.89 6.90
CA THR A 53 33.18 -28.22 7.26
C THR A 53 31.79 -28.13 7.91
N PRO A 54 30.79 -28.91 7.45
CA PRO A 54 29.42 -28.82 7.96
C PRO A 54 29.31 -29.29 9.41
N VAL A 55 28.57 -28.53 10.22
CA VAL A 55 28.23 -28.87 11.61
C VAL A 55 27.25 -30.05 11.64
N VAL A 56 27.46 -31.03 12.51
CA VAL A 56 26.64 -32.25 12.63
C VAL A 56 25.28 -31.92 13.27
N GLU A 57 24.21 -31.86 12.47
CA GLU A 57 22.83 -31.72 12.96
C GLU A 57 22.23 -33.08 13.33
N LYS A 58 21.60 -33.19 14.52
CA LYS A 58 20.93 -34.42 14.97
C LYS A 58 19.63 -34.64 14.17
N PRO A 59 19.32 -35.86 13.70
CA PRO A 59 18.12 -36.12 12.92
C PRO A 59 16.84 -35.99 13.76
N PRO A 60 15.70 -35.59 13.14
CA PRO A 60 14.40 -35.53 13.82
C PRO A 60 13.92 -36.92 14.22
N LYS A 61 13.20 -37.01 15.35
CA LYS A 61 12.67 -38.27 15.90
C LYS A 61 11.44 -38.81 15.15
N PHE A 62 10.78 -37.96 14.36
CA PHE A 62 9.56 -38.29 13.64
C PHE A 62 9.79 -38.23 12.12
N TYR A 63 9.36 -39.26 11.41
CA TYR A 63 9.38 -39.35 9.94
C TYR A 63 7.95 -39.57 9.44
N PRO A 64 7.44 -38.74 8.50
CA PRO A 64 6.16 -39.02 7.86
C PRO A 64 6.26 -40.27 6.98
N ALA A 65 5.15 -41.00 6.82
CA ALA A 65 5.10 -42.20 5.96
C ALA A 65 5.23 -41.86 4.46
N ASP A 66 4.81 -40.66 4.06
CA ASP A 66 4.85 -40.17 2.68
C ASP A 66 5.70 -38.90 2.56
N ASP A 67 6.45 -38.80 1.46
CA ASP A 67 7.23 -37.61 1.14
C ASP A 67 6.35 -36.48 0.57
N ILE A 68 6.37 -35.33 1.24
CA ILE A 68 5.71 -34.12 0.74
C ILE A 68 6.58 -33.48 -0.34
N LYS A 69 6.07 -33.43 -1.57
CA LYS A 69 6.76 -32.78 -2.70
C LYS A 69 7.03 -31.31 -2.40
N LYS A 70 8.28 -30.88 -2.58
CA LYS A 70 8.67 -29.47 -2.41
C LYS A 70 8.00 -28.61 -3.49
N PRO A 71 7.37 -27.47 -3.12
CA PRO A 71 6.80 -26.55 -4.11
C PRO A 71 7.88 -25.97 -5.01
N LEU A 72 7.55 -25.78 -6.29
CA LEU A 72 8.44 -25.15 -7.26
C LEU A 72 8.77 -23.72 -6.86
N SER A 73 10.00 -23.28 -7.13
CA SER A 73 10.44 -21.92 -6.83
C SER A 73 9.65 -20.90 -7.66
N ASN A 74 8.81 -20.11 -7.00
CA ASN A 74 8.07 -19.01 -7.62
C ASN A 74 8.81 -17.68 -7.40
N LYS A 75 9.23 -17.04 -8.48
CA LYS A 75 9.90 -15.72 -8.45
C LYS A 75 8.91 -14.54 -8.41
N ARG A 76 7.60 -14.77 -8.52
CA ARG A 76 6.59 -13.72 -8.50
C ARG A 76 6.47 -13.14 -7.10
N LYS A 77 6.64 -11.82 -6.98
CA LYS A 77 6.39 -11.05 -5.77
C LYS A 77 5.14 -10.20 -5.96
N PRO A 78 4.23 -10.13 -4.97
CA PRO A 78 3.09 -9.22 -5.02
C PRO A 78 3.60 -7.79 -5.08
N LYS A 79 3.07 -7.00 -6.02
CA LYS A 79 3.38 -5.59 -6.18
C LYS A 79 2.22 -4.76 -5.64
N PRO A 80 2.47 -3.55 -5.11
CA PRO A 80 1.39 -2.64 -4.76
C PRO A 80 0.56 -2.32 -6.02
N THR A 81 -0.73 -2.08 -5.81
CA THR A 81 -1.65 -1.66 -6.87
C THR A 81 -1.20 -0.33 -7.44
N LYS A 82 -1.34 -0.13 -8.76
CA LYS A 82 -1.08 1.18 -9.38
C LYS A 82 -2.32 2.06 -9.25
N LEU A 83 -2.15 3.30 -8.84
CA LEU A 83 -3.24 4.27 -8.83
C LEU A 83 -3.74 4.54 -10.26
N ARG A 84 -5.06 4.66 -10.39
CA ARG A 84 -5.71 5.19 -11.61
C ARG A 84 -5.40 6.68 -11.71
N ALA A 85 -5.32 7.21 -12.94
CA ALA A 85 -5.07 8.63 -13.17
C ALA A 85 -6.13 9.56 -12.53
N SER A 86 -7.37 9.07 -12.37
CA SER A 86 -8.46 9.80 -11.71
C SER A 86 -8.33 9.87 -10.19
N ILE A 87 -7.36 9.19 -9.58
CA ILE A 87 -7.20 9.13 -8.12
C ILE A 87 -5.91 9.85 -7.75
N ILE A 88 -6.07 11.14 -7.48
CA ILE A 88 -4.99 12.06 -7.08
C ILE A 88 -5.28 12.48 -5.63
N PRO A 89 -4.27 12.66 -4.76
CA PRO A 89 -4.50 13.22 -3.41
C PRO A 89 -5.39 14.47 -3.48
N GLY A 90 -6.45 14.54 -2.67
CA GLY A 90 -7.45 15.61 -2.77
C GLY A 90 -8.74 15.22 -3.48
N THR A 91 -8.70 14.19 -4.32
CA THR A 91 -9.85 13.83 -5.14
C THR A 91 -10.99 13.27 -4.28
N VAL A 92 -12.21 13.72 -4.56
CA VAL A 92 -13.41 13.15 -3.94
C VAL A 92 -13.71 11.79 -4.59
N LEU A 93 -14.10 10.85 -3.77
CA LEU A 93 -14.28 9.46 -4.10
C LEU A 93 -15.68 9.02 -3.67
N ILE A 94 -16.37 8.25 -4.50
CA ILE A 94 -17.65 7.63 -4.14
C ILE A 94 -17.38 6.18 -3.75
N LEU A 95 -17.74 5.80 -2.52
CA LEU A 95 -17.61 4.43 -2.05
C LEU A 95 -18.75 3.57 -2.60
N LEU A 96 -18.41 2.43 -3.22
CA LEU A 96 -19.40 1.52 -3.80
C LEU A 96 -19.79 0.37 -2.86
N ALA A 97 -18.86 -0.08 -2.01
CA ALA A 97 -19.03 -1.27 -1.19
C ALA A 97 -18.91 -1.01 0.32
N GLY A 98 -19.53 -1.90 1.11
CA GLY A 98 -19.48 -1.89 2.58
C GLY A 98 -20.50 -0.95 3.22
N ARG A 99 -20.35 -0.73 4.53
CA ARG A 99 -21.29 0.06 5.34
C ARG A 99 -21.45 1.52 4.87
N PHE A 100 -20.41 2.08 4.26
CA PHE A 100 -20.38 3.47 3.79
C PHE A 100 -20.68 3.61 2.29
N LYS A 101 -21.32 2.61 1.66
CA LYS A 101 -21.73 2.67 0.25
C LYS A 101 -22.55 3.93 -0.09
N GLY A 102 -22.28 4.52 -1.25
CA GLY A 102 -22.83 5.77 -1.74
C GLY A 102 -22.28 7.03 -1.05
N LYS A 103 -21.46 6.93 0.00
CA LYS A 103 -20.91 8.14 0.63
C LYS A 103 -19.76 8.71 -0.20
N ARG A 104 -19.65 10.03 -0.20
CA ARG A 104 -18.59 10.79 -0.88
C ARG A 104 -17.50 11.14 0.12
N VAL A 105 -16.26 10.84 -0.24
CA VAL A 105 -15.16 10.74 0.72
C VAL A 105 -13.88 11.28 0.09
N VAL A 106 -12.98 11.87 0.86
CA VAL A 106 -11.77 12.51 0.32
C VAL A 106 -10.60 11.53 0.36
N PHE A 107 -9.85 11.43 -0.75
CA PHE A 107 -8.64 10.62 -0.83
C PHE A 107 -7.42 11.36 -0.27
N LEU A 108 -6.69 10.71 0.65
CA LEU A 108 -5.50 11.29 1.28
C LEU A 108 -4.21 10.77 0.62
N LYS A 109 -3.92 9.47 0.79
CA LYS A 109 -2.70 8.85 0.27
C LYS A 109 -2.91 7.37 -0.05
N GLN A 110 -2.05 6.81 -0.87
CA GLN A 110 -1.95 5.37 -1.04
C GLN A 110 -1.05 4.77 0.06
N LEU A 111 -1.50 3.69 0.68
CA LEU A 111 -0.72 2.95 1.68
C LEU A 111 0.25 1.96 1.02
N SER A 112 1.22 1.45 1.79
CA SER A 112 2.21 0.49 1.31
C SER A 112 1.59 -0.82 0.80
N SER A 113 0.43 -1.21 1.34
CA SER A 113 -0.37 -2.34 0.84
C SER A 113 -1.01 -2.10 -0.54
N GLY A 114 -1.04 -0.86 -1.02
CA GLY A 114 -1.76 -0.43 -2.21
C GLY A 114 -3.21 0.00 -1.95
N LEU A 115 -3.72 -0.15 -0.72
CA LEU A 115 -5.03 0.36 -0.34
C LEU A 115 -5.03 1.90 -0.25
N LEU A 116 -6.19 2.49 -0.50
CA LEU A 116 -6.39 3.93 -0.38
C LEU A 116 -6.70 4.28 1.07
N LEU A 117 -5.99 5.27 1.62
CA LEU A 117 -6.38 5.93 2.85
C LEU A 117 -7.34 7.06 2.49
N VAL A 118 -8.53 6.99 3.07
CA VAL A 118 -9.67 7.82 2.72
C VAL A 118 -10.29 8.35 4.02
N THR A 119 -10.76 9.59 4.00
CA THR A 119 -11.50 10.18 5.12
C THR A 119 -12.70 10.98 4.63
N GLY A 120 -13.85 10.79 5.26
CA GLY A 120 -15.02 11.60 5.03
C GLY A 120 -15.19 12.40 6.29
N PRO A 121 -14.92 13.72 6.29
CA PRO A 121 -14.81 14.48 7.52
C PRO A 121 -15.94 14.07 8.47
N TYR A 122 -15.59 13.51 9.62
CA TYR A 122 -16.49 12.61 10.35
C TYR A 122 -17.77 13.34 10.77
N LYS A 123 -17.66 14.65 11.00
CA LYS A 123 -18.79 15.56 11.28
C LYS A 123 -19.80 15.68 10.14
N ILE A 124 -19.38 15.55 8.88
CA ILE A 124 -20.24 15.74 7.69
C ILE A 124 -20.96 14.44 7.35
N ASN A 125 -20.22 13.35 7.17
CA ASN A 125 -20.76 12.11 6.60
C ASN A 125 -20.51 10.88 7.47
N GLY A 126 -19.87 11.00 8.64
CA GLY A 126 -19.64 9.90 9.57
C GLY A 126 -18.74 8.78 9.04
N VAL A 127 -17.87 9.05 8.06
CA VAL A 127 -16.90 8.08 7.55
C VAL A 127 -15.52 8.34 8.17
N PRO A 128 -15.07 7.54 9.15
CA PRO A 128 -13.77 7.76 9.76
C PRO A 128 -12.63 7.50 8.76
N LEU A 129 -11.41 7.82 9.15
CA LEU A 129 -10.18 7.36 8.49
C LEU A 129 -10.26 5.85 8.26
N ARG A 130 -10.27 5.47 6.99
CA ARG A 130 -10.52 4.08 6.58
C ARG A 130 -9.69 3.70 5.37
N ARG A 131 -9.27 2.43 5.38
CA ARG A 131 -8.64 1.80 4.22
C ARG A 131 -9.71 1.28 3.25
N VAL A 132 -9.55 1.60 1.98
CA VAL A 132 -10.48 1.20 0.93
C VAL A 132 -9.70 0.67 -0.27
N ASN A 133 -10.21 -0.41 -0.89
CA ASN A 133 -9.63 -0.90 -2.12
C ASN A 133 -10.14 -0.04 -3.30
N GLN A 134 -9.18 0.42 -4.10
CA GLN A 134 -9.39 1.22 -5.32
C GLN A 134 -10.45 0.67 -6.28
N ALA A 135 -10.65 -0.64 -6.35
CA ALA A 135 -11.66 -1.25 -7.23
C ALA A 135 -13.10 -0.89 -6.84
N TYR A 136 -13.36 -0.59 -5.56
CA TYR A 136 -14.71 -0.31 -5.06
C TYR A 136 -15.00 1.18 -4.91
N VAL A 137 -14.38 1.98 -5.78
CA VAL A 137 -14.41 3.43 -5.69
C VAL A 137 -14.52 4.05 -7.07
N ILE A 138 -15.40 5.04 -7.21
CA ILE A 138 -15.43 5.94 -8.37
C ILE A 138 -14.65 7.20 -7.97
N GLY A 139 -13.62 7.56 -8.75
CA GLY A 139 -12.96 8.85 -8.62
C GLY A 139 -13.74 9.90 -9.38
N THR A 140 -14.12 10.98 -8.71
CA THR A 140 -14.78 12.12 -9.35
C THR A 140 -13.77 13.15 -9.83
N SER A 141 -14.20 14.08 -10.67
CA SER A 141 -13.39 15.22 -11.14
C SER A 141 -13.12 16.26 -10.06
N THR A 142 -13.96 16.32 -9.02
CA THR A 142 -13.84 17.28 -7.91
C THR A 142 -12.63 16.99 -7.01
N LYS A 143 -11.88 18.06 -6.69
CA LYS A 143 -10.65 18.01 -5.89
C LYS A 143 -10.71 19.03 -4.76
N VAL A 144 -10.15 18.64 -3.62
CA VAL A 144 -9.97 19.48 -2.42
C VAL A 144 -8.47 19.64 -2.21
N ASP A 145 -8.02 20.82 -1.79
CA ASP A 145 -6.62 20.99 -1.40
C ASP A 145 -6.33 20.30 -0.06
N ILE A 146 -5.26 19.51 -0.02
CA ILE A 146 -4.83 18.68 1.13
C ILE A 146 -3.43 19.08 1.62
N SER A 147 -2.84 20.15 1.06
CA SER A 147 -1.50 20.63 1.43
C SER A 147 -1.26 20.76 2.95
N GLY A 148 -2.28 21.16 3.72
CA GLY A 148 -2.21 21.34 5.17
C GLY A 148 -2.49 20.09 6.03
N VAL A 149 -2.68 18.90 5.45
CA VAL A 149 -3.06 17.69 6.20
C VAL A 149 -1.86 16.77 6.40
N ASN A 150 -1.50 16.51 7.66
CA ASN A 150 -0.44 15.55 7.97
C ASN A 150 -0.97 14.12 7.96
N VAL A 151 -0.41 13.27 7.09
CA VAL A 151 -0.83 11.87 6.91
C VAL A 151 0.30 10.87 7.19
N GLU A 152 1.47 11.32 7.63
CA GLU A 152 2.67 10.47 7.76
C GLU A 152 2.49 9.35 8.79
N LYS A 153 1.81 9.64 9.91
CA LYS A 153 1.54 8.68 11.01
C LYS A 153 0.76 7.43 10.57
N PHE A 154 -0.05 7.52 9.51
CA PHE A 154 -1.02 6.48 9.16
C PHE A 154 -0.46 5.43 8.20
N ASP A 155 -0.12 4.27 8.74
CA ASP A 155 0.35 3.11 7.97
C ASP A 155 -0.62 1.91 8.04
N ASP A 156 -0.37 0.87 7.25
CA ASP A 156 -1.21 -0.34 7.24
C ASP A 156 -1.32 -1.03 8.61
N LYS A 157 -0.28 -0.92 9.44
CA LYS A 157 -0.24 -1.48 10.80
C LYS A 157 -1.23 -0.76 11.74
N TYR A 158 -1.41 0.54 11.57
CA TYR A 158 -2.35 1.35 12.36
C TYR A 158 -3.79 0.83 12.23
N PHE A 159 -4.14 0.33 11.05
CA PHE A 159 -5.48 -0.19 10.73
C PHE A 159 -5.58 -1.71 10.80
N ALA A 160 -4.58 -2.40 11.36
CA ALA A 160 -4.65 -3.84 11.55
C ALA A 160 -5.78 -4.18 12.53
N LYS A 161 -6.58 -5.20 12.20
CA LYS A 161 -7.60 -5.70 13.11
C LYS A 161 -6.90 -6.39 14.28
N GLN A 162 -7.20 -5.99 15.51
CA GLN A 162 -6.75 -6.74 16.68
C GLN A 162 -7.43 -8.12 16.65
N VAL A 163 -6.61 -9.16 16.62
CA VAL A 163 -7.08 -10.55 16.71
C VAL A 163 -6.78 -11.02 18.12
N GLU A 164 -7.82 -11.14 18.93
CA GLU A 164 -7.69 -11.74 20.25
C GLU A 164 -7.39 -13.23 20.06
N LYS A 165 -6.21 -13.66 20.50
CA LYS A 165 -5.88 -15.09 20.53
C LYS A 165 -6.72 -15.73 21.63
N LYS A 166 -7.70 -16.55 21.25
CA LYS A 166 -8.44 -17.39 22.19
C LYS A 166 -7.44 -18.23 23.00
N LYS A 167 -7.34 -17.96 24.30
CA LYS A 167 -6.37 -18.60 25.20
C LYS A 167 -6.81 -19.99 25.66
N LYS A 168 -8.08 -20.35 25.50
CA LYS A 168 -8.62 -21.67 25.86
C LYS A 168 -9.59 -22.14 24.76
N LYS A 169 -9.56 -23.44 24.46
CA LYS A 169 -10.50 -24.12 23.55
C LYS A 169 -11.50 -24.87 24.43
N GLY A 170 -12.61 -24.22 24.79
CA GLY A 170 -13.74 -24.83 25.48
C GLY A 170 -15.04 -24.53 24.74
N GLU A 171 -16.00 -25.45 24.80
CA GLU A 171 -17.27 -25.40 24.06
C GLU A 171 -18.22 -24.31 24.60
N SER A 172 -18.12 -23.95 25.88
CA SER A 172 -18.96 -22.96 26.55
C SER A 172 -18.68 -21.49 26.16
N GLU A 173 -17.44 -21.15 25.82
CA GLU A 173 -17.05 -19.79 25.38
C GLU A 173 -17.45 -19.47 23.93
N PHE A 174 -17.92 -20.47 23.16
CA PHE A 174 -18.35 -20.26 21.77
C PHE A 174 -19.59 -19.37 21.65
N PHE A 175 -20.50 -19.45 22.64
CA PHE A 175 -21.75 -18.65 22.67
C PHE A 175 -21.59 -17.28 23.36
N GLU A 176 -20.59 -17.10 24.23
CA GLU A 176 -20.33 -15.78 24.86
C GLU A 176 -19.55 -14.83 23.95
N ALA A 177 -18.80 -15.34 22.96
CA ALA A 177 -18.04 -14.55 21.99
C ALA A 177 -18.92 -13.70 21.04
N GLU A 178 -20.22 -14.00 20.91
CA GLU A 178 -21.16 -13.13 20.17
C GLU A 178 -21.67 -11.94 21.01
N LYS A 179 -21.59 -12.02 22.34
CA LYS A 179 -22.11 -10.99 23.26
C LYS A 179 -21.04 -10.07 23.84
N GLN A 180 -19.76 -10.46 23.81
CA GLN A 180 -18.68 -9.60 24.30
C GLN A 180 -18.43 -8.42 23.36
N ASP A 181 -18.94 -7.29 23.84
CA ASP A 181 -18.45 -5.93 23.67
C ASP A 181 -18.31 -5.42 22.23
N LYS A 182 -19.26 -4.56 21.89
CA LYS A 182 -19.11 -3.50 20.90
C LYS A 182 -17.80 -2.77 21.16
N ASN A 183 -16.71 -3.23 20.55
CA ASN A 183 -15.35 -2.70 20.66
C ASN A 183 -15.36 -1.18 20.94
N ALA A 184 -15.14 -0.80 22.20
CA ALA A 184 -15.07 0.59 22.58
C ALA A 184 -13.94 1.23 21.77
N LEU A 185 -14.28 2.24 20.97
CA LEU A 185 -13.30 2.88 20.09
C LEU A 185 -12.22 3.56 20.94
N PRO A 186 -10.93 3.25 20.71
CA PRO A 186 -9.83 3.91 21.41
C PRO A 186 -9.92 5.43 21.27
N THR A 187 -9.69 6.16 22.36
CA THR A 187 -9.68 7.63 22.40
C THR A 187 -8.69 8.21 21.40
N GLU A 188 -7.51 7.59 21.27
CA GLU A 188 -6.46 7.97 20.32
C GLU A 188 -6.98 8.10 18.87
N LYS A 189 -7.82 7.17 18.41
CA LYS A 189 -8.37 7.21 17.04
C LYS A 189 -9.32 8.38 16.83
N LYS A 190 -10.00 8.83 17.89
CA LYS A 190 -10.89 9.99 17.83
C LYS A 190 -10.08 11.29 17.73
N ASP A 191 -8.97 11.37 18.45
CA ASP A 191 -8.12 12.57 18.44
C ASP A 191 -7.31 12.68 17.15
N ASP A 192 -6.79 11.55 16.64
CA ASP A 192 -6.19 11.47 15.31
C ASP A 192 -7.17 11.89 14.21
N GLN A 193 -8.44 11.48 14.31
CA GLN A 193 -9.48 11.89 13.37
C GLN A 193 -9.72 13.41 13.42
N LYS A 194 -9.84 14.00 14.61
CA LYS A 194 -10.04 15.45 14.76
C LYS A 194 -8.86 16.23 14.19
N ALA A 195 -7.63 15.76 14.41
CA ALA A 195 -6.42 16.41 13.90
C ALA A 195 -6.37 16.44 12.37
N VAL A 196 -6.81 15.36 11.70
CA VAL A 196 -6.90 15.29 10.24
C VAL A 196 -8.08 16.08 9.70
N ASP A 197 -9.23 16.03 10.36
CA ASP A 197 -10.45 16.69 9.90
C ASP A 197 -10.40 18.21 10.06
N ALA A 198 -9.71 18.73 11.09
CA ALA A 198 -9.64 20.17 11.34
C ALA A 198 -9.13 21.00 10.14
N PRO A 199 -7.99 20.67 9.50
CA PRO A 199 -7.54 21.36 8.28
C PRO A 199 -8.45 21.07 7.07
N LEU A 200 -8.97 19.85 6.93
CA LEU A 200 -9.85 19.48 5.81
C LEU A 200 -11.17 20.24 5.82
N LEU A 201 -11.77 20.43 7.00
CA LEU A 201 -13.03 21.14 7.14
C LEU A 201 -12.88 22.61 6.70
N LYS A 202 -11.76 23.27 7.03
CA LYS A 202 -11.47 24.62 6.56
C LYS A 202 -11.39 24.70 5.03
N ALA A 203 -10.71 23.74 4.41
CA ALA A 203 -10.61 23.66 2.95
C ALA A 203 -11.97 23.39 2.28
N ILE A 204 -12.81 22.57 2.92
CA ILE A 204 -14.14 22.23 2.39
C ILE A 204 -15.11 23.40 2.53
N GLU A 205 -15.05 24.14 3.63
CA GLU A 205 -15.92 25.30 3.86
C GLU A 205 -15.56 26.50 2.96
N ALA A 206 -14.31 26.55 2.47
CA ALA A 206 -13.90 27.53 1.47
C ALA A 206 -14.54 27.31 0.07
N VAL A 207 -15.01 26.10 -0.23
CA VAL A 207 -15.65 25.76 -1.50
C VAL A 207 -17.17 25.73 -1.31
N ALA A 208 -17.88 26.58 -2.05
CA ALA A 208 -19.34 26.65 -2.02
C ALA A 208 -19.97 25.26 -2.25
N ASP A 209 -21.00 24.94 -1.47
CA ASP A 209 -21.81 23.71 -1.53
C ASP A 209 -21.07 22.37 -1.35
N LEU A 210 -19.75 22.36 -1.20
CA LEU A 210 -18.97 21.12 -1.09
C LEU A 210 -19.30 20.35 0.19
N LYS A 211 -19.61 21.06 1.28
CA LYS A 211 -20.09 20.45 2.53
C LYS A 211 -21.39 19.68 2.34
N ALA A 212 -22.35 20.26 1.62
CA ALA A 212 -23.61 19.60 1.29
C ALA A 212 -23.40 18.41 0.34
N TYR A 213 -22.52 18.58 -0.66
CA TYR A 213 -22.15 17.52 -1.60
C TYR A 213 -21.55 16.29 -0.88
N LEU A 214 -20.62 16.50 0.05
CA LEU A 214 -19.99 15.43 0.83
C LEU A 214 -20.95 14.74 1.82
N GLY A 215 -21.92 15.48 2.36
CA GLY A 215 -22.97 14.95 3.23
C GLY A 215 -24.00 14.10 2.48
N ALA A 216 -24.32 14.48 1.24
CA ALA A 216 -25.27 13.75 0.41
C ALA A 216 -24.73 12.37 -0.01
N ARG A 217 -25.64 11.42 -0.20
CA ARG A 217 -25.31 10.09 -0.72
C ARG A 217 -25.48 10.07 -2.25
N PHE A 218 -24.58 9.36 -2.92
CA PHE A 218 -24.72 9.00 -4.31
C PHE A 218 -25.66 7.80 -4.45
N THR A 219 -26.70 7.99 -5.24
CA THR A 219 -27.63 6.96 -5.69
C THR A 219 -27.97 7.24 -7.15
N LEU A 220 -28.22 6.19 -7.92
CA LEU A 220 -28.82 6.33 -9.26
C LEU A 220 -30.33 6.43 -9.09
N LYS A 221 -30.96 7.34 -9.83
CA LYS A 221 -32.42 7.41 -9.96
C LYS A 221 -32.84 6.73 -11.25
N ASP A 222 -34.13 6.42 -11.35
CA ASP A 222 -34.71 5.88 -12.58
C ASP A 222 -34.44 6.81 -13.76
N GLY A 223 -34.05 6.22 -14.90
CA GLY A 223 -33.64 6.94 -16.09
C GLY A 223 -32.18 7.41 -16.14
N MET A 224 -31.43 7.36 -15.03
CA MET A 224 -29.99 7.70 -15.05
C MET A 224 -29.15 6.53 -15.57
N LYS A 225 -28.49 6.69 -16.71
CA LYS A 225 -27.63 5.67 -17.31
C LYS A 225 -26.15 5.90 -16.94
N PRO A 226 -25.47 4.98 -16.23
CA PRO A 226 -24.11 5.20 -15.74
C PRO A 226 -23.05 5.47 -16.80
N HIS A 227 -23.24 4.99 -18.03
CA HIS A 227 -22.30 5.22 -19.14
C HIS A 227 -22.41 6.62 -19.75
N GLU A 228 -23.50 7.34 -19.48
CA GLU A 228 -23.69 8.74 -19.89
C GLU A 228 -23.25 9.72 -18.78
N LEU A 229 -23.06 9.24 -17.54
CA LEU A 229 -22.67 10.08 -16.41
C LEU A 229 -21.17 10.38 -16.43
N MET A 230 -20.84 11.66 -16.29
CA MET A 230 -19.49 12.12 -16.00
C MET A 230 -19.32 12.30 -14.49
N PHE A 231 -18.25 11.73 -13.96
CA PHE A 231 -17.92 11.72 -12.53
C PHE A 231 -16.76 12.67 -12.25
#